data_AF-A0A8T4S390-F1
#
_entry.id   AF-A0A8T4S390-F1
#
_cell.length_a   1.000
_cell.length_b   1.000
_cell.length_c   1.000
_cell.angle_alpha   90.00
_cell.angle_beta   90.00
_cell.angle_gamma   90.00
#
_symmetry.space_group_name_H-M   'P 1'
#
loop_
_entity.id
_entity.type
_entity.pdbx_description
1 polymer ?
#
loop_
_entity_poly.entity_id
_entity_poly.type
_entity_poly.pdbx_seq_one_letter_code
_entity_poly.pdbx_strand_id
1 'polypeptide(L)'
;MSLPILPSGQKFSCCQCGSCCSKIRGMMPAEDAAFMKEMAYGKMPLVQLIPLEKISFPLYDWEAKRFMGWQHDANVDAKIRPSRAIFDLNTNKAIIATYSMDSDACPFLKNSKCSIYDKKRAYICRLFPFNRTPFLDVGERLRKENLFGTCGGMKSVLPHIPESKSKMIAHLQAAFPDGSFENAVQHDIVIEWLNSTVVDLMRKKIVRPAMNYPYEFLLKRINNAEKIDFTDFLVGSGYMPLEEKDRLIEGFDSNSGAKRKITEFIESC
;
A
#
# COMPACT_ATOMS: atom_id res chain seq x y z
N MET A 1 0.78 29.95 -21.02
CA MET A 1 0.48 30.43 -19.65
C MET A 1 1.56 29.90 -18.73
N SER A 2 2.30 30.80 -18.09
CA SER A 2 3.43 30.45 -17.23
C SER A 2 2.91 29.79 -15.95
N LEU A 3 3.36 28.56 -15.66
CA LEU A 3 3.11 27.91 -14.38
C LEU A 3 3.50 28.86 -13.24
N PRO A 4 2.70 28.97 -12.17
CA PRO A 4 3.09 29.80 -11.03
C PRO A 4 4.36 29.22 -10.42
N ILE A 5 5.46 29.94 -10.60
CA ILE A 5 6.72 29.69 -9.89
C ILE A 5 6.40 29.91 -8.41
N LEU A 6 6.22 28.81 -7.67
CA LEU A 6 6.08 28.85 -6.23
C LEU A 6 7.30 29.58 -5.65
N PRO A 7 7.12 30.47 -4.66
CA PRO A 7 8.24 31.05 -3.94
C PRO A 7 9.11 29.90 -3.42
N SER A 8 10.42 29.96 -3.65
CA SER A 8 11.38 29.05 -3.06
C SER A 8 11.13 28.90 -1.56
N GLY A 9 11.02 27.68 -1.02
CA GLY A 9 11.25 27.55 0.42
C GLY A 9 11.02 26.20 1.07
N GLN A 10 9.89 25.52 0.85
CA GLN A 10 9.50 24.44 1.78
C GLN A 10 9.20 23.15 1.05
N LYS A 11 10.28 22.53 0.58
CA LYS A 11 10.28 21.14 0.12
C LYS A 11 10.32 20.22 1.33
N PHE A 12 9.58 19.13 1.26
CA PHE A 12 9.76 18.01 2.18
C PHE A 12 11.15 17.39 1.97
N SER A 13 11.79 17.05 3.08
CA SER A 13 13.02 16.27 3.09
C SER A 13 13.00 15.31 4.26
N CYS A 14 13.01 14.01 3.98
CA CYS A 14 13.06 12.99 5.02
C CYS A 14 14.41 13.05 5.77
N CYS A 15 14.39 13.29 7.08
CA CYS A 15 15.59 13.31 7.93
C CYS A 15 16.14 11.91 8.26
N GLN A 16 15.52 10.84 7.74
CA GLN A 16 15.87 9.44 8.02
C GLN A 16 16.02 9.11 9.51
N CYS A 17 15.22 9.75 10.37
CA CYS A 17 15.32 9.59 11.82
C CYS A 17 14.75 8.26 12.36
N GLY A 18 14.12 7.45 11.50
CA GLY A 18 13.60 6.14 11.87
C GLY A 18 12.28 6.16 12.65
N SER A 19 11.68 7.32 12.93
CA SER A 19 10.45 7.41 13.73
C SER A 19 9.27 6.65 13.10
N CYS A 20 9.13 6.70 11.77
CA CYS A 20 8.11 5.94 11.05
C CYS A 20 8.39 4.42 11.01
N CYS A 21 9.61 4.01 11.37
CA CYS A 21 10.06 2.62 11.38
C CYS A 21 10.09 2.03 12.79
N SER A 22 10.03 2.83 13.86
CA SER A 22 10.19 2.34 15.23
C SER A 22 8.90 1.74 15.82
N LYS A 23 7.74 2.08 15.27
CA LYS A 23 6.44 1.52 15.66
C LYS A 23 5.58 1.32 14.41
N ILE A 24 5.65 0.13 13.84
CA ILE A 24 5.01 -0.16 12.54
C ILE A 24 3.63 -0.82 12.67
N ARG A 25 3.26 -1.27 13.88
CA ARG A 25 2.00 -1.95 14.15
C ARG A 25 0.87 -1.03 14.58
N GLY A 26 -0.36 -1.39 14.20
CA GLY A 26 -1.59 -0.79 14.72
C GLY A 26 -1.77 0.68 14.37
N MET A 27 -1.14 1.15 13.29
CA MET A 27 -1.26 2.54 12.82
C MET A 27 -2.49 2.74 11.92
N MET A 28 -3.66 2.31 12.41
CA MET A 28 -4.93 2.41 11.71
C MET A 28 -5.86 3.42 12.40
N PRO A 29 -6.48 4.36 11.66
CA PRO A 29 -7.52 5.22 12.20
C PRO A 29 -8.66 4.44 12.86
N ALA A 30 -9.32 5.01 13.86
CA ALA A 30 -10.34 4.31 14.64
C ALA A 30 -11.54 3.86 13.79
N GLU A 31 -11.94 4.68 12.81
CA GLU A 31 -13.05 4.40 11.89
C GLU A 31 -12.71 3.23 10.96
N ASP A 32 -11.54 3.24 10.34
CA ASP A 32 -11.01 2.12 9.54
C ASP A 32 -10.92 0.85 10.39
N ALA A 33 -10.46 0.96 11.63
CA ALA A 33 -10.35 -0.18 12.54
C ALA A 33 -11.71 -0.77 12.90
N ALA A 34 -12.75 0.04 13.05
CA ALA A 34 -14.12 -0.43 13.31
C ALA A 34 -14.67 -1.19 12.09
N PHE A 35 -14.55 -0.60 10.89
CA PHE A 35 -14.94 -1.26 9.64
C PHE A 35 -14.20 -2.60 9.45
N MET A 36 -12.88 -2.61 9.64
CA MET A 36 -12.06 -3.81 9.46
C MET A 36 -12.42 -4.90 10.49
N LYS A 37 -12.69 -4.55 11.74
CA LYS A 37 -13.17 -5.51 12.77
C LYS A 37 -14.48 -6.16 12.36
N GLU A 38 -15.39 -5.38 11.76
CA GLU A 38 -16.70 -5.89 11.37
C GLU A 38 -16.66 -6.74 10.10
N MET A 39 -15.87 -6.35 9.10
CA MET A 39 -15.98 -6.86 7.73
C MET A 39 -14.83 -7.77 7.30
N ALA A 40 -13.61 -7.50 7.73
CA ALA A 40 -12.41 -8.14 7.17
C ALA A 40 -12.20 -9.59 7.64
N TYR A 41 -12.90 -10.01 8.69
CA TYR A 41 -12.79 -11.34 9.29
C TYR A 41 -13.85 -12.31 8.74
N GLY A 42 -13.84 -12.50 7.42
CA GLY A 42 -14.62 -13.54 6.73
C GLY A 42 -15.92 -13.08 6.08
N LYS A 43 -16.33 -11.81 6.20
CA LYS A 43 -17.51 -11.28 5.46
C LYS A 43 -17.19 -10.78 4.06
N MET A 44 -15.91 -10.48 3.79
CA MET A 44 -15.42 -9.99 2.50
C MET A 44 -14.67 -11.07 1.72
N PRO A 45 -14.54 -10.94 0.38
CA PRO A 45 -13.69 -11.82 -0.44
C PRO A 45 -12.24 -11.91 0.03
N LEU A 46 -11.68 -10.76 0.45
CA LEU A 46 -10.36 -10.68 1.07
C LEU A 46 -10.51 -10.81 2.58
N VAL A 47 -9.90 -11.86 3.12
CA VAL A 47 -9.88 -12.20 4.53
C VAL A 47 -8.62 -11.66 5.16
N GLN A 48 -8.77 -10.90 6.25
CA GLN A 48 -7.68 -10.48 7.13
C GLN A 48 -7.22 -11.67 7.98
N LEU A 49 -5.92 -11.99 7.92
CA LEU A 49 -5.34 -13.19 8.56
C LEU A 49 -4.67 -12.91 9.90
N ILE A 50 -4.32 -11.64 10.13
CA ILE A 50 -3.66 -11.20 11.36
C ILE A 50 -4.56 -10.21 12.11
N PRO A 51 -4.57 -10.24 13.45
CA PRO A 51 -5.30 -9.28 14.27
C PRO A 51 -4.90 -7.84 13.95
N LEU A 52 -5.84 -6.89 14.05
CA LEU A 52 -5.61 -5.50 13.65
C LEU A 52 -4.45 -4.84 14.39
N GLU A 53 -4.30 -5.15 15.68
CA GLU A 53 -3.21 -4.65 16.53
C GLU A 53 -1.84 -5.19 16.13
N LYS A 54 -1.80 -6.28 15.36
CA LYS A 54 -0.57 -6.88 14.82
C LYS A 54 -0.32 -6.52 13.35
N ILE A 55 -1.26 -5.85 12.68
CA ILE A 55 -1.06 -5.36 11.31
C ILE A 55 0.08 -4.36 11.31
N SER A 56 1.16 -4.74 10.65
CA SER A 56 2.16 -3.80 10.17
C SER A 56 1.83 -3.35 8.74
N PHE A 57 2.75 -2.68 8.08
CA PHE A 57 2.48 -2.19 6.75
C PHE A 57 2.32 -3.32 5.71
N PRO A 58 1.40 -3.15 4.74
CA PRO A 58 1.17 -4.14 3.70
C PRO A 58 2.37 -4.19 2.74
N LEU A 59 2.70 -5.40 2.32
CA LEU A 59 3.62 -5.69 1.24
C LEU A 59 2.84 -6.44 0.15
N TYR A 60 2.86 -5.94 -1.08
CA TYR A 60 2.40 -6.76 -2.21
C TYR A 60 3.38 -7.93 -2.43
N ASP A 61 2.95 -8.98 -3.13
CA ASP A 61 3.76 -10.19 -3.37
C ASP A 61 5.11 -9.89 -4.03
N TRP A 62 5.15 -9.00 -5.04
CA TRP A 62 6.43 -8.57 -5.64
C TRP A 62 7.31 -7.77 -4.67
N GLU A 63 6.73 -7.03 -3.72
CA GLU A 63 7.48 -6.33 -2.68
C GLU A 63 7.99 -7.29 -1.61
N ALA A 64 7.16 -8.24 -1.20
CA ALA A 64 7.51 -9.28 -0.23
C ALA A 64 8.70 -10.10 -0.73
N LYS A 65 8.70 -10.52 -2.01
CA LYS A 65 9.83 -11.23 -2.64
C LYS A 65 11.13 -10.41 -2.57
N ARG A 66 11.07 -9.10 -2.84
CA ARG A 66 12.24 -8.21 -2.70
C ARG A 66 12.73 -8.09 -1.26
N PHE A 67 11.81 -7.91 -0.32
CA PHE A 67 12.16 -7.82 1.10
C PHE A 67 12.80 -9.11 1.61
N MET A 68 12.29 -10.28 1.20
CA MET A 68 12.91 -11.57 1.50
C MET A 68 14.34 -11.66 0.95
N GLY A 69 14.59 -11.10 -0.24
CA GLY A 69 15.95 -10.96 -0.77
C GLY A 69 16.85 -10.09 0.12
N TRP A 70 16.38 -8.90 0.48
CA TRP A 70 17.19 -7.99 1.33
C TRP A 70 17.39 -8.48 2.76
N GLN A 71 16.51 -9.33 3.29
CA GLN A 71 16.72 -9.98 4.59
C GLN A 71 18.03 -10.76 4.61
N HIS A 72 18.32 -11.49 3.52
CA HIS A 72 19.57 -12.22 3.37
C HIS A 72 20.76 -11.25 3.30
N ASP A 73 20.68 -10.23 2.45
CA ASP A 73 21.77 -9.26 2.26
C ASP A 73 22.08 -8.44 3.52
N ALA A 74 21.06 -8.07 4.29
CA ALA A 74 21.20 -7.26 5.50
C ALA A 74 21.45 -8.08 6.78
N ASN A 75 21.40 -9.41 6.68
CA ASN A 75 21.40 -10.36 7.79
C ASN A 75 20.33 -10.02 8.85
N VAL A 76 19.07 -9.99 8.42
CA VAL A 76 17.90 -9.60 9.23
C VAL A 76 16.77 -10.61 9.07
N ASP A 77 16.18 -11.05 10.17
CA ASP A 77 14.91 -11.79 10.15
C ASP A 77 13.72 -10.84 10.27
N ALA A 78 13.08 -10.54 9.13
CA ALA A 78 11.92 -9.67 9.05
C ALA A 78 10.57 -10.38 9.21
N LYS A 79 10.56 -11.71 9.36
CA LYS A 79 9.35 -12.52 9.60
C LYS A 79 8.16 -12.11 8.73
N ILE A 80 8.32 -12.14 7.42
CA ILE A 80 7.27 -11.77 6.46
C ILE A 80 6.23 -12.89 6.40
N ARG A 81 4.95 -12.54 6.59
CA ARG A 81 3.83 -13.50 6.64
C ARG A 81 2.62 -13.00 5.86
N PRO A 82 1.79 -13.91 5.31
CA PRO A 82 0.51 -13.53 4.74
C PRO A 82 -0.33 -12.67 5.70
N SER A 83 -0.88 -11.58 5.20
CA SER A 83 -1.73 -10.64 5.97
C SER A 83 -3.17 -10.64 5.47
N ARG A 84 -3.36 -10.72 4.15
CA ARG A 84 -4.69 -10.83 3.53
C ARG A 84 -4.68 -11.92 2.46
N ALA A 85 -5.73 -12.73 2.43
CA ALA A 85 -5.87 -13.78 1.44
C ALA A 85 -7.32 -13.97 0.98
N ILE A 86 -7.46 -14.52 -0.21
CA ILE A 86 -8.73 -15.05 -0.73
C ILE A 86 -8.64 -16.56 -0.57
N PHE A 87 -9.62 -17.15 0.10
CA PHE A 87 -9.75 -18.60 0.13
C PHE A 87 -10.69 -19.03 -0.99
N ASP A 88 -10.15 -19.63 -2.04
CA ASP A 88 -10.92 -20.04 -3.20
C ASP A 88 -11.54 -21.43 -2.98
N LEU A 89 -12.86 -21.50 -3.01
CA LEU A 89 -13.62 -22.73 -2.83
C LEU A 89 -13.53 -23.67 -4.02
N ASN A 90 -13.17 -23.17 -5.22
CA ASN A 90 -13.06 -24.01 -6.41
C ASN A 90 -11.78 -24.86 -6.37
N THR A 91 -10.66 -24.24 -6.00
CA THR A 91 -9.33 -24.90 -5.99
C THR A 91 -8.86 -25.32 -4.60
N ASN A 92 -9.55 -24.90 -3.54
CA ASN A 92 -9.12 -25.09 -2.15
C ASN A 92 -7.73 -24.49 -1.86
N LYS A 93 -7.35 -23.43 -2.60
CA LYS A 93 -6.10 -22.68 -2.42
C LYS A 93 -6.32 -21.38 -1.65
N ALA A 94 -5.27 -20.95 -0.96
CA ALA A 94 -5.17 -19.63 -0.36
C ALA A 94 -4.38 -18.71 -1.31
N ILE A 95 -5.07 -17.76 -1.93
CA ILE A 95 -4.47 -16.76 -2.81
C ILE A 95 -4.06 -15.56 -1.94
N ILE A 96 -2.76 -15.32 -1.78
CA ILE A 96 -2.23 -14.30 -0.87
C ILE A 96 -2.19 -12.95 -1.57
N ALA A 97 -3.03 -12.02 -1.12
CA ALA A 97 -3.15 -10.68 -1.70
C ALA A 97 -2.09 -9.71 -1.17
N THR A 98 -1.80 -9.79 0.13
CA THR A 98 -0.73 -8.99 0.75
C THR A 98 -0.07 -9.72 1.90
N TYR A 99 1.18 -9.42 2.12
CA TYR A 99 2.01 -9.82 3.25
C TYR A 99 2.14 -8.68 4.26
N SER A 100 2.69 -9.00 5.43
CA SER A 100 3.07 -8.06 6.48
C SER A 100 4.33 -8.55 7.17
N MET A 101 5.04 -7.66 7.85
CA MET A 101 6.15 -8.04 8.72
C MET A 101 5.65 -8.29 10.14
N ASP A 102 5.94 -9.46 10.71
CA ASP A 102 5.58 -9.77 12.08
C ASP A 102 6.62 -9.21 13.08
N SER A 103 6.64 -7.88 13.20
CA SER A 103 7.52 -7.16 14.13
C SER A 103 6.88 -5.86 14.60
N ASP A 104 7.18 -5.42 15.83
CA ASP A 104 6.73 -4.13 16.37
C ASP A 104 7.47 -2.94 15.75
N ALA A 105 8.73 -3.16 15.39
CA ALA A 105 9.60 -2.19 14.71
C ALA A 105 10.12 -2.77 13.39
N CYS A 106 10.47 -1.91 12.45
CA CYS A 106 11.06 -2.32 11.17
C CYS A 106 12.38 -3.07 11.41
N PRO A 107 12.50 -4.33 10.98
CA PRO A 107 13.72 -5.13 11.16
C PRO A 107 14.97 -4.53 10.49
N PHE A 108 14.76 -3.67 9.49
CA PHE A 108 15.83 -2.93 8.80
C PHE A 108 16.23 -1.62 9.51
N LEU A 109 15.64 -1.29 10.67
CA LEU A 109 16.01 -0.11 11.44
C LEU A 109 17.25 -0.43 12.30
N LYS A 110 18.41 0.12 11.93
CA LYS A 110 19.68 -0.02 12.69
C LYS A 110 20.18 1.38 13.07
N ASN A 111 20.44 1.61 14.36
CA ASN A 111 20.92 2.90 14.88
C ASN A 111 20.09 4.10 14.39
N SER A 112 18.75 3.95 14.44
CA SER A 112 17.78 4.95 13.97
C SER A 112 17.79 5.24 12.46
N LYS A 113 18.52 4.45 11.65
CA LYS A 113 18.57 4.57 10.19
C LYS A 113 18.09 3.28 9.51
N CYS A 114 17.46 3.41 8.36
CA CYS A 114 17.05 2.25 7.56
C CYS A 114 18.24 1.69 6.80
N SER A 115 18.57 0.41 7.01
CA SER A 115 19.72 -0.25 6.36
C SER A 115 19.52 -0.54 4.88
N ILE A 116 18.30 -0.34 4.36
CA ILE A 116 17.94 -0.52 2.95
C ILE A 116 17.37 0.77 2.35
N TYR A 117 17.75 1.93 2.88
CA TYR A 117 17.17 3.22 2.48
C TYR A 117 17.34 3.52 0.99
N ASP A 118 18.49 3.12 0.43
CA ASP A 118 18.89 3.26 -0.98
C ASP A 118 18.22 2.24 -1.90
N LYS A 119 17.57 1.21 -1.35
CA LYS A 119 16.86 0.19 -2.13
C LYS A 119 15.47 0.67 -2.52
N LYS A 120 14.85 -0.07 -3.42
CA LYS A 120 13.46 0.14 -3.84
C LYS A 120 12.45 -0.32 -2.79
N ARG A 121 12.49 0.30 -1.60
CA ARG A 121 11.67 -0.03 -0.43
C ARG A 121 10.18 -0.14 -0.77
N ALA A 122 9.41 -0.76 0.12
CA ALA A 122 7.97 -0.92 -0.07
C ALA A 122 7.27 0.43 -0.29
N TYR A 123 6.13 0.43 -0.98
CA TYR A 123 5.33 1.63 -1.22
C TYR A 123 5.10 2.43 0.04
N ILE A 124 4.63 1.77 1.10
CA ILE A 124 4.36 2.39 2.39
C ILE A 124 5.58 3.14 2.98
N CYS A 125 6.79 2.67 2.66
CA CYS A 125 8.04 3.28 3.09
C CYS A 125 8.46 4.46 2.20
N ARG A 126 8.06 4.44 0.92
CA ARG A 126 8.35 5.47 -0.09
C ARG A 126 7.28 6.56 -0.20
N LEU A 127 6.04 6.27 0.19
CA LEU A 127 4.93 7.22 0.19
C LEU A 127 4.88 8.06 1.46
N PHE A 128 5.61 7.68 2.52
CA PHE A 128 5.67 8.47 3.74
C PHE A 128 6.17 9.89 3.43
N PRO A 129 5.49 10.97 3.88
CA PRO A 129 4.58 11.01 5.02
C PRO A 129 3.09 10.91 4.68
N PHE A 130 2.71 10.57 3.45
CA PHE A 130 1.30 10.43 3.09
C PHE A 130 0.64 9.24 3.78
N ASN A 131 -0.64 9.38 4.13
CA ASN A 131 -1.53 8.28 4.51
C ASN A 131 -2.59 8.03 3.44
N ARG A 132 -2.99 9.10 2.73
CA ARG A 132 -3.93 9.08 1.60
C ARG A 132 -3.63 10.24 0.67
N THR A 133 -4.15 10.20 -0.56
CA THR A 133 -4.01 11.31 -1.50
C THR A 133 -5.34 12.03 -1.77
N PRO A 134 -5.30 13.24 -2.36
CA PRO A 134 -6.50 13.93 -2.81
C PRO A 134 -7.28 13.21 -3.94
N PHE A 135 -6.73 12.13 -4.50
CA PHE A 135 -7.40 11.34 -5.53
C PHE A 135 -8.29 10.24 -4.96
N LEU A 136 -8.02 9.79 -3.74
CA LEU A 136 -8.80 8.74 -3.09
C LEU A 136 -10.03 9.37 -2.42
N ASP A 137 -11.22 9.05 -2.94
CA ASP A 137 -12.48 9.42 -2.30
C ASP A 137 -12.87 8.34 -1.27
N VAL A 138 -12.84 8.73 -0.01
CA VAL A 138 -13.22 7.86 1.12
C VAL A 138 -14.49 8.33 1.81
N GLY A 139 -15.28 9.21 1.18
CA GLY A 139 -16.52 9.75 1.75
C GLY A 139 -16.32 10.81 2.84
N GLU A 140 -15.09 11.02 3.32
CA GLU A 140 -14.74 12.14 4.18
C GLU A 140 -14.48 13.41 3.39
N ARG A 141 -14.79 14.57 4.00
CA ARG A 141 -14.35 15.86 3.46
C ARG A 141 -12.82 15.91 3.43
N LEU A 142 -12.26 16.15 2.24
CA LEU A 142 -10.82 16.37 2.04
C LEU A 142 -10.35 17.53 2.93
N ARG A 143 -9.46 17.20 3.88
CA ARG A 143 -8.73 18.14 4.74
C ARG A 143 -7.24 17.81 4.66
N LYS A 144 -6.39 18.83 4.55
CA LYS A 144 -4.93 18.64 4.40
C LYS A 144 -4.30 17.92 5.59
N GLU A 145 -4.87 18.08 6.79
CA GLU A 145 -4.43 17.41 8.01
C GLU A 145 -4.61 15.89 7.95
N ASN A 146 -5.60 15.42 7.17
CA ASN A 146 -5.91 14.00 7.04
C ASN A 146 -5.13 13.32 5.90
N LEU A 147 -4.29 14.07 5.16
CA LEU A 147 -3.47 13.51 4.08
C LEU A 147 -2.19 12.84 4.60
N PHE A 148 -1.73 13.20 5.79
CA PHE A 148 -0.40 12.85 6.28
C PHE A 148 -0.43 12.10 7.61
N GLY A 149 0.56 11.24 7.81
CA GLY A 149 0.88 10.67 9.11
C GLY A 149 1.65 11.65 10.00
N THR A 150 2.08 11.15 11.15
CA THR A 150 2.86 11.92 12.13
C THR A 150 4.32 12.04 11.70
N CYS A 151 4.65 13.09 10.94
CA CYS A 151 6.03 13.41 10.57
C CYS A 151 6.42 14.82 11.04
N GLY A 152 7.48 14.93 11.83
CA GLY A 152 8.02 16.23 12.25
C GLY A 152 8.46 17.11 11.06
N GLY A 153 8.89 16.48 9.95
CA GLY A 153 9.25 17.17 8.71
C GLY A 153 8.09 17.86 8.01
N MET A 154 6.84 17.55 8.37
CA MET A 154 5.66 18.20 7.80
C MET A 154 5.34 19.56 8.42
N LYS A 155 5.98 19.94 9.54
CA LYS A 155 5.72 21.23 10.22
C LYS A 155 5.97 22.44 9.31
N SER A 156 6.92 22.32 8.39
CA SER A 156 7.23 23.33 7.38
C SER A 156 6.20 23.29 6.25
N VAL A 157 5.93 22.12 5.66
CA VAL A 157 5.07 22.02 4.47
C VAL A 157 3.59 22.30 4.76
N LEU A 158 3.05 21.73 5.86
CA LEU A 158 1.60 21.67 6.12
C LEU A 158 0.87 23.04 6.12
N PRO A 159 1.41 24.12 6.73
CA PRO A 159 0.77 25.44 6.71
C PRO A 159 0.62 26.06 5.31
N HIS A 160 1.40 25.61 4.33
CA HIS A 160 1.45 26.19 2.99
C HIS A 160 0.63 25.43 1.94
N ILE A 161 0.01 24.31 2.32
CA ILE A 161 -0.82 23.51 1.42
C ILE A 161 -2.13 24.27 1.12
N PRO A 162 -2.43 24.56 -0.16
CA PRO A 162 -3.68 25.21 -0.55
C PRO A 162 -4.91 24.35 -0.25
N GLU A 163 -6.04 24.99 0.03
CA GLU A 163 -7.34 24.30 0.26
C GLU A 163 -8.00 23.82 -1.04
N SER A 164 -7.77 24.53 -2.15
CA SER A 164 -8.31 24.16 -3.46
C SER A 164 -7.62 22.89 -3.95
N LYS A 165 -8.40 21.87 -4.34
CA LYS A 165 -7.89 20.57 -4.81
C LYS A 165 -6.86 20.69 -5.93
N SER A 166 -7.08 21.56 -6.92
CA SER A 166 -6.16 21.74 -8.04
C SER A 166 -4.84 22.39 -7.63
N LYS A 167 -4.92 23.48 -6.85
CA LYS A 167 -3.72 24.13 -6.30
C LYS A 167 -2.99 23.21 -5.32
N MET A 168 -3.72 22.38 -4.57
CA MET A 168 -3.17 21.39 -3.65
C MET A 168 -2.36 20.34 -4.40
N ILE A 169 -2.91 19.72 -5.46
CA ILE A 169 -2.21 18.69 -6.23
C ILE A 169 -0.92 19.25 -6.85
N ALA A 170 -0.98 20.42 -7.48
CA ALA A 170 0.21 21.07 -8.03
C ALA A 170 1.25 21.40 -6.94
N HIS A 171 0.80 21.86 -5.77
CA HIS A 171 1.67 22.12 -4.63
C HIS A 171 2.33 20.84 -4.11
N LEU A 172 1.58 19.76 -3.92
CA LEU A 172 2.10 18.47 -3.44
C LEU A 172 3.13 17.88 -4.43
N GLN A 173 2.89 17.97 -5.74
CA GLN A 173 3.87 17.54 -6.73
C GLN A 173 5.19 18.32 -6.62
N ALA A 174 5.13 19.63 -6.39
CA ALA A 174 6.33 20.47 -6.26
C ALA A 174 7.03 20.31 -4.89
N ALA A 175 6.27 20.10 -3.82
CA ALA A 175 6.77 20.06 -2.45
C ALA A 175 7.46 18.73 -2.09
N PHE A 176 7.19 17.64 -2.82
CA PHE A 176 7.73 16.30 -2.55
C PHE A 176 8.61 15.78 -3.69
N PRO A 177 9.77 16.39 -3.94
CA PRO A 177 10.65 16.05 -5.06
C PRO A 177 11.32 14.66 -4.93
N ASP A 178 11.21 14.02 -3.77
CA ASP A 178 11.71 12.66 -3.53
C ASP A 178 10.77 11.57 -4.07
N GLY A 179 9.66 11.97 -4.70
CA GLY A 179 8.69 11.08 -5.30
C GLY A 179 7.61 10.59 -4.33
N SER A 180 7.59 11.06 -3.07
CA SER A 180 6.67 10.53 -2.05
C SER A 180 5.21 10.71 -2.45
N PHE A 181 4.88 11.83 -3.12
CA PHE A 181 3.52 12.08 -3.60
C PHE A 181 3.14 11.11 -4.73
N GLU A 182 4.00 10.91 -5.72
CA GLU A 182 3.75 9.93 -6.79
C GLU A 182 3.61 8.50 -6.25
N ASN A 183 4.43 8.12 -5.27
CA ASN A 183 4.31 6.81 -4.61
C ASN A 183 2.97 6.67 -3.88
N ALA A 184 2.48 7.74 -3.24
CA ALA A 184 1.17 7.74 -2.58
C ALA A 184 0.03 7.56 -3.59
N VAL A 185 0.06 8.30 -4.70
CA VAL A 185 -0.96 8.16 -5.77
C VAL A 185 -0.89 6.79 -6.41
N GLN A 186 0.33 6.25 -6.59
CA GLN A 186 0.50 4.92 -7.15
C GLN A 186 -0.04 3.85 -6.20
N HIS A 187 0.12 4.02 -4.89
CA HIS A 187 -0.43 3.11 -3.90
C HIS A 187 -1.97 3.06 -3.97
N ASP A 188 -2.63 4.21 -4.09
CA ASP A 188 -4.08 4.27 -4.28
C ASP A 188 -4.51 3.51 -5.55
N ILE A 189 -3.79 3.69 -6.66
CA ILE A 189 -4.04 2.96 -7.92
C ILE A 189 -3.88 1.44 -7.73
N VAL A 190 -2.88 0.99 -6.98
CA VAL A 190 -2.69 -0.46 -6.74
C VAL A 190 -3.82 -1.02 -5.87
N ILE A 191 -4.30 -0.27 -4.88
CA ILE A 191 -5.48 -0.67 -4.06
C ILE A 191 -6.72 -0.80 -4.94
N GLU A 192 -7.00 0.21 -5.78
CA GLU A 192 -8.13 0.20 -6.73
C GLU A 192 -8.01 -0.98 -7.71
N TRP A 193 -6.82 -1.20 -8.27
CA TRP A 193 -6.54 -2.33 -9.17
C TRP A 193 -6.77 -3.68 -8.49
N LEU A 194 -6.27 -3.89 -7.27
CA LEU A 194 -6.44 -5.14 -6.53
C LEU A 194 -7.93 -5.43 -6.31
N ASN A 195 -8.68 -4.45 -5.79
CA ASN A 195 -10.10 -4.62 -5.49
C ASN A 195 -10.94 -4.87 -6.76
N SER A 196 -10.70 -4.09 -7.83
CA SER A 196 -11.41 -4.26 -9.10
C SER A 196 -11.08 -5.60 -9.77
N THR A 197 -9.83 -6.06 -9.69
CA THR A 197 -9.40 -7.37 -10.20
C THR A 197 -10.11 -8.50 -9.46
N VAL A 198 -10.22 -8.42 -8.12
CA VAL A 198 -10.94 -9.42 -7.32
C VAL A 198 -12.41 -9.51 -7.72
N VAL A 199 -13.07 -8.36 -7.89
CA VAL A 199 -14.47 -8.31 -8.36
C VAL A 199 -14.60 -8.91 -9.76
N ASP A 200 -13.67 -8.62 -10.68
CA ASP A 200 -13.71 -9.17 -12.02
C ASP A 200 -13.47 -10.69 -12.05
N LEU A 201 -12.51 -11.20 -11.26
CA LEU A 201 -12.28 -12.64 -11.10
C LEU A 201 -13.53 -13.36 -10.59
N MET A 202 -14.26 -12.76 -9.63
CA MET A 202 -15.52 -13.30 -9.13
C MET A 202 -16.61 -13.28 -10.21
N ARG A 203 -16.75 -12.18 -10.94
CA ARG A 203 -17.72 -12.02 -12.03
C ARG A 203 -17.49 -13.04 -13.15
N LYS A 204 -16.22 -13.26 -13.51
CA LYS A 204 -15.78 -14.26 -14.49
C LYS A 204 -15.79 -15.70 -13.95
N LYS A 205 -16.16 -15.89 -12.67
CA LYS A 205 -16.20 -17.19 -11.97
C LYS A 205 -14.83 -17.90 -11.94
N ILE A 206 -13.73 -17.16 -12.05
CA ILE A 206 -12.37 -17.69 -11.93
C ILE A 206 -12.05 -18.01 -10.48
N VAL A 207 -12.56 -17.19 -9.55
CA VAL A 207 -12.49 -17.44 -8.10
C VAL A 207 -13.88 -17.53 -7.50
N ARG A 208 -14.02 -18.37 -6.47
CA ARG A 208 -15.20 -18.44 -5.60
C ARG A 208 -14.77 -18.24 -4.16
N PRO A 209 -14.70 -16.99 -3.66
CA PRO A 209 -14.25 -16.71 -2.30
C PRO A 209 -15.18 -17.29 -1.23
N ALA A 210 -14.60 -17.82 -0.16
CA ALA A 210 -15.35 -18.24 1.02
C ALA A 210 -15.80 -17.05 1.87
N MET A 211 -16.89 -16.40 1.45
CA MET A 211 -17.52 -15.31 2.19
C MET A 211 -18.55 -15.83 3.20
N ASN A 212 -18.69 -15.11 4.32
CA ASN A 212 -19.58 -15.39 5.45
C ASN A 212 -19.32 -16.73 6.16
N TYR A 213 -18.07 -17.20 6.12
CA TYR A 213 -17.63 -18.37 6.91
C TYR A 213 -17.23 -17.96 8.33
N PRO A 214 -17.41 -18.82 9.35
CA PRO A 214 -16.85 -18.58 10.67
C PRO A 214 -15.34 -18.36 10.59
N TYR A 215 -14.86 -17.24 11.15
CA TYR A 215 -13.49 -16.79 10.95
C TYR A 215 -12.43 -17.81 11.37
N GLU A 216 -12.56 -18.42 12.55
CA GLU A 216 -11.62 -19.43 13.05
C GLU A 216 -11.50 -20.65 12.11
N PHE A 217 -12.63 -21.07 11.54
CA PHE A 217 -12.66 -22.17 10.59
C PHE A 217 -12.00 -21.77 9.27
N LEU A 218 -12.29 -20.56 8.78
CA LEU A 218 -11.70 -20.02 7.56
C LEU A 218 -10.18 -19.86 7.69
N LEU A 219 -9.70 -19.33 8.84
CA LEU A 219 -8.29 -19.17 9.15
C LEU A 219 -7.56 -20.53 9.16
N LYS A 220 -8.16 -21.55 9.79
CA LYS A 220 -7.62 -22.92 9.78
C LYS A 220 -7.50 -23.47 8.37
N ARG A 221 -8.50 -23.26 7.51
CA ARG A 221 -8.46 -23.70 6.10
C ARG A 221 -7.38 -22.99 5.31
N ILE A 222 -7.25 -21.67 5.45
CA ILE A 222 -6.21 -20.88 4.78
C ILE A 222 -4.81 -21.33 5.21
N ASN A 223 -4.61 -21.57 6.51
CA ASN A 223 -3.31 -22.02 7.03
C ASN A 223 -2.90 -23.39 6.48
N ASN A 224 -3.86 -24.29 6.28
CA ASN A 224 -3.61 -25.65 5.79
C ASN A 224 -3.63 -25.79 4.26
N ALA A 225 -4.11 -24.77 3.54
CA ALA A 225 -4.17 -24.80 2.08
C ALA A 225 -2.81 -24.54 1.44
N GLU A 226 -2.67 -25.03 0.21
CA GLU A 226 -1.63 -24.57 -0.71
C GLU A 226 -1.76 -23.06 -0.90
N LYS A 227 -0.62 -22.35 -0.84
CA LYS A 227 -0.57 -20.89 -0.92
C LYS A 227 0.01 -20.49 -2.27
N ILE A 228 -0.61 -19.50 -2.90
CA ILE A 228 -0.15 -18.92 -4.16
C ILE A 228 -0.21 -17.40 -4.04
N ASP A 229 0.81 -16.72 -4.58
CA ASP A 229 0.82 -15.27 -4.65
C ASP A 229 -0.26 -14.76 -5.60
N PHE A 230 -0.85 -13.59 -5.30
CA PHE A 230 -1.94 -13.05 -6.11
C PHE A 230 -1.55 -12.88 -7.58
N THR A 231 -0.40 -12.27 -7.88
CA THR A 231 0.00 -12.06 -9.29
C THR A 231 0.35 -13.37 -10.00
N ASP A 232 0.92 -14.35 -9.29
CA ASP A 232 1.19 -15.68 -9.84
C ASP A 232 -0.11 -16.47 -10.07
N PHE A 233 -1.12 -16.29 -9.23
CA PHE A 233 -2.46 -16.83 -9.46
C PHE A 233 -3.13 -16.23 -10.71
N LEU A 234 -2.99 -14.92 -10.96
CA LEU A 234 -3.52 -14.31 -12.18
C LEU A 234 -2.93 -14.96 -13.45
N VAL A 235 -1.63 -15.29 -13.41
CA VAL A 235 -0.98 -16.02 -14.51
C VAL A 235 -1.44 -17.47 -14.58
N GLY A 236 -1.40 -18.19 -13.45
CA GLY A 236 -1.75 -19.62 -13.39
C GLY A 236 -3.22 -19.91 -13.71
N SER A 237 -4.11 -18.93 -13.55
CA SER A 237 -5.53 -19.03 -13.91
C SER A 237 -5.84 -18.63 -15.36
N GLY A 238 -4.84 -18.13 -16.11
CA GLY A 238 -5.02 -17.59 -17.45
C GLY A 238 -5.75 -16.24 -17.49
N TYR A 239 -5.86 -15.55 -16.34
CA TYR A 239 -6.46 -14.21 -16.27
C TYR A 239 -5.58 -13.15 -16.95
N MET A 240 -4.26 -13.29 -16.83
CA MET A 240 -3.29 -12.46 -17.54
C MET A 240 -2.06 -13.28 -17.97
N PRO A 241 -1.43 -12.98 -19.11
CA PRO A 241 -0.16 -13.59 -19.49
C PRO A 241 1.01 -13.11 -18.61
N LEU A 242 2.10 -13.87 -18.58
CA LEU A 242 3.27 -13.57 -17.75
C LEU A 242 3.90 -12.22 -18.11
N GLU A 243 3.97 -11.89 -19.40
CA GLU A 243 4.55 -10.63 -19.88
C GLU A 243 3.70 -9.42 -19.45
N GLU A 244 2.38 -9.60 -19.30
CA GLU A 244 1.52 -8.55 -18.76
C GLU A 244 1.71 -8.39 -17.26
N LYS A 245 1.95 -9.49 -16.51
CA LYS A 245 2.31 -9.41 -15.09
C LYS A 245 3.57 -8.58 -14.90
N ASP A 246 4.61 -8.85 -15.69
CA ASP A 246 5.89 -8.18 -15.57
C ASP A 246 5.78 -6.68 -15.91
N ARG A 247 5.06 -6.34 -17.00
CA ARG A 247 4.77 -4.94 -17.36
C ARG A 247 3.92 -4.22 -16.31
N LEU A 248 2.95 -4.91 -15.71
CA LEU A 248 2.12 -4.35 -14.65
C LEU A 248 2.97 -3.99 -13.43
N ILE A 249 3.80 -4.93 -12.98
CA ILE A 249 4.69 -4.72 -11.84
C ILE A 249 5.66 -3.59 -12.15
N GLU A 250 6.30 -3.57 -13.32
CA GLU A 250 7.19 -2.49 -13.76
C GLU A 250 6.48 -1.12 -13.80
N GLY A 251 5.25 -1.09 -14.30
CA GLY A 251 4.43 0.11 -14.37
C GLY A 251 4.11 0.68 -12.98
N PHE A 252 3.72 -0.20 -12.05
CA PHE A 252 3.60 0.17 -10.64
C PHE A 252 4.94 0.74 -10.16
N ASP A 253 5.99 -0.05 -10.28
CA ASP A 253 7.31 0.24 -9.75
C ASP A 253 7.95 1.55 -10.25
N SER A 254 7.55 2.03 -11.43
CA SER A 254 8.01 3.29 -12.07
C SER A 254 7.07 4.48 -11.81
N ASN A 255 5.99 4.26 -11.05
CA ASN A 255 4.90 5.20 -10.78
C ASN A 255 4.24 5.72 -12.07
N SER A 256 4.15 4.91 -13.12
CA SER A 256 3.67 5.35 -14.44
C SER A 256 2.19 5.76 -14.40
N GLY A 257 1.36 5.01 -13.69
CA GLY A 257 -0.06 5.34 -13.48
C GLY A 257 -0.23 6.65 -12.71
N ALA A 258 0.53 6.84 -11.63
CA ALA A 258 0.49 8.05 -10.82
C ALA A 258 0.89 9.30 -11.61
N LYS A 259 2.01 9.25 -12.35
CA LYS A 259 2.48 10.37 -13.18
C LYS A 259 1.42 10.81 -14.17
N ARG A 260 0.82 9.86 -14.89
CA ARG A 260 -0.27 10.13 -15.83
C ARG A 260 -1.49 10.74 -15.14
N LYS A 261 -1.97 10.15 -14.03
CA LYS A 261 -3.12 10.65 -13.28
C LYS A 261 -2.93 12.08 -12.76
N ILE A 262 -1.72 12.40 -12.29
CA ILE A 262 -1.36 13.75 -11.83
C ILE A 262 -1.32 14.73 -13.01
N THR A 263 -0.66 14.38 -14.11
CA THR A 263 -0.57 15.23 -15.31
C THR A 263 -1.94 15.51 -15.91
N GLU A 264 -2.75 14.48 -16.17
CA GLU A 264 -4.10 14.61 -16.72
C GLU A 264 -4.97 15.53 -15.83
N PHE A 265 -4.86 15.39 -14.50
CA PHE A 265 -5.59 16.23 -13.58
C PHE A 265 -5.18 17.71 -13.68
N ILE A 266 -3.87 17.99 -13.72
CA ILE A 266 -3.34 19.35 -13.81
C ILE A 266 -3.70 20.00 -15.15
N GLU A 267 -3.67 19.25 -16.25
CA GLU A 267 -4.02 19.75 -17.59
C GLU A 267 -5.52 20.02 -17.76
N SER A 268 -6.36 19.35 -16.96
CA SER A 268 -7.82 19.53 -16.99
C SER A 268 -8.37 20.70 -16.13
N CYS A 269 -7.52 21.34 -15.33
CA CYS A 269 -7.89 22.43 -14.39
C CYS A 269 -7.47 23.81 -14.89
#